data_AF-A0A517L7D0-F1
#
_entry.id   AF-A0A517L7D0-F1
#
_cell.length_a   1.000
_cell.length_b   1.000
_cell.length_c   1.000
_cell.angle_alpha   90.00
_cell.angle_beta   90.00
_cell.angle_gamma   90.00
#
_symmetry.space_group_name_H-M   'P 1'
#
loop_
_entity.id
_entity.type
_entity.pdbx_description
1 polymer ?
#
loop_
_entity_poly.entity_id
_entity_poly.type
_entity_poly.pdbx_seq_one_letter_code
_entity_poly.pdbx_strand_id
1 'polypeptide(L)'
;MDPVKIEQRRGHKKTKLPPPKNADLTAFQKAMVNNPYARALATHVRHCQITMAHLPSFFQIPFDFLPSPNPPHRTSIVPARLFSDVTPGVSYQKSGGSAYVQSRKSVLKYVTAKEKSGQLMAADPSSNGQRRKNLSKKPWRKDMDEVVLGLLQDAVVKSLKWGLKHLKAGLVVRCDGGASCVESIDGVACFIYQQTFGRHSDVEAQIDEHIHFAQSMIETVAKIEMAIRKHNNLNIDGNARQPPTMSLAACRPVVRYPVAPYKDRIIPVYSLMDLLGETKMEKLLKGTAFEDTRAFTIKEGNLTTNAQMALLRLHEYMN
;
A
#
# COMPACT_ATOMS: atom_id res chain seq x y z
N MET A 1 -42.43 -23.27 9.04
CA MET A 1 -41.17 -22.69 8.52
C MET A 1 -40.24 -22.45 9.71
N ASP A 2 -38.95 -22.73 9.54
CA ASP A 2 -37.94 -22.53 10.59
C ASP A 2 -37.70 -21.01 10.84
N PRO A 3 -38.01 -20.48 12.04
CA PRO A 3 -37.86 -19.06 12.36
C PRO A 3 -36.41 -18.57 12.24
N VAL A 4 -35.42 -19.44 12.48
CA VAL A 4 -33.99 -19.10 12.37
C VAL A 4 -33.62 -18.85 10.89
N LYS A 5 -34.12 -19.66 9.96
CA LYS A 5 -33.92 -19.45 8.52
C LYS A 5 -34.59 -18.17 8.01
N ILE A 6 -35.73 -17.77 8.58
CA ILE A 6 -36.41 -16.52 8.23
C ILE A 6 -35.61 -15.31 8.72
N GLU A 7 -35.10 -15.35 9.96
CA GLU A 7 -34.26 -14.28 10.50
C GLU A 7 -32.93 -14.13 9.75
N GLN A 8 -32.26 -15.23 9.41
CA GLN A 8 -31.03 -15.18 8.62
C GLN A 8 -31.27 -14.60 7.23
N ARG A 9 -32.37 -14.99 6.56
CA ARG A 9 -32.78 -14.38 5.29
C ARG A 9 -33.15 -12.91 5.42
N ARG A 10 -33.61 -12.43 6.59
CA ARG A 10 -33.90 -11.01 6.83
C ARG A 10 -32.69 -10.23 7.32
N GLY A 11 -31.62 -10.89 7.75
CA GLY A 11 -30.41 -10.26 8.29
C GLY A 11 -29.74 -9.27 7.34
N HIS A 12 -29.72 -9.55 6.03
CA HIS A 12 -29.17 -8.62 5.02
C HIS A 12 -30.04 -7.37 4.78
N LYS A 13 -31.31 -7.41 5.19
CA LYS A 13 -32.25 -6.27 5.13
C LYS A 13 -32.26 -5.44 6.43
N LYS A 14 -31.70 -5.96 7.53
CA LYS A 14 -31.56 -5.18 8.77
C LYS A 14 -30.56 -4.06 8.50
N THR A 15 -31.01 -2.81 8.67
CA THR A 15 -30.14 -1.63 8.61
C THR A 15 -28.99 -1.83 9.60
N LYS A 16 -27.75 -1.74 9.11
CA LYS A 16 -26.58 -1.80 10.00
C LYS A 16 -26.73 -0.69 11.04
N LEU A 17 -26.56 -1.04 12.31
CA LEU A 17 -26.56 -0.05 13.38
C LEU A 17 -25.53 1.04 13.04
N PRO A 18 -25.83 2.31 13.35
CA PRO A 18 -24.86 3.38 13.17
C PRO A 18 -23.60 3.06 13.98
N PRO A 19 -22.41 3.45 13.50
CA PRO A 19 -21.20 3.29 14.28
C PRO A 19 -21.35 4.00 15.64
N PRO A 20 -20.87 3.40 16.73
CA PRO A 20 -20.92 4.02 18.06
C PRO A 20 -20.19 5.36 18.04
N LYS A 21 -20.69 6.34 18.80
CA LYS A 21 -20.00 7.63 18.93
C LYS A 21 -18.70 7.44 19.70
N ASN A 22 -17.69 8.25 19.40
CA ASN A 22 -16.40 8.18 20.11
C ASN A 22 -16.52 8.34 21.63
N ALA A 23 -17.54 9.06 22.12
CA ALA A 23 -17.81 9.21 23.55
C ALA A 23 -18.16 7.87 24.23
N ASP A 24 -18.91 7.03 23.52
CA ASP A 24 -19.49 5.77 24.03
C ASP A 24 -18.48 4.60 23.95
N LEU A 25 -17.31 4.83 23.34
CA LEU A 25 -16.27 3.82 23.21
C LEU A 25 -15.54 3.60 24.53
N THR A 26 -15.36 2.33 24.88
CA THR A 26 -14.46 1.90 25.97
C THR A 26 -13.01 2.34 25.71
N ALA A 27 -12.18 2.39 26.75
CA ALA A 27 -10.77 2.75 26.60
C ALA A 27 -10.04 1.85 25.58
N PHE A 28 -10.30 0.54 25.60
CA PHE A 28 -9.76 -0.41 24.64
C PHE A 28 -10.22 -0.13 23.21
N GLN A 29 -11.51 0.14 23.00
CA GLN A 29 -12.03 0.48 21.67
C GLN A 29 -11.44 1.79 21.15
N LYS A 30 -11.27 2.80 22.01
CA LYS A 30 -10.58 4.05 21.65
C LYS A 30 -9.14 3.79 21.23
N ALA A 31 -8.40 2.97 21.98
CA ALA A 31 -7.04 2.56 21.64
C ALA A 31 -7.00 1.84 20.28
N MET A 32 -7.93 0.92 20.03
CA MET A 32 -8.03 0.19 18.75
C MET A 32 -8.38 1.09 17.57
N VAL A 33 -9.31 2.05 17.74
CA VAL A 33 -9.69 3.02 16.72
C VAL A 33 -8.56 4.00 16.41
N ASN A 34 -7.73 4.34 17.40
CA ASN A 34 -6.60 5.25 17.19
C ASN A 34 -5.34 4.54 16.65
N ASN A 35 -5.27 3.20 16.73
CA ASN A 35 -4.12 2.43 16.27
C ASN A 35 -4.13 2.29 14.73
N PRO A 36 -3.11 2.81 14.02
CA PRO A 36 -3.05 2.75 12.56
C PRO A 36 -2.93 1.31 12.03
N TYR A 37 -2.16 0.45 12.70
CA TYR A 37 -2.01 -0.95 12.29
C TYR A 37 -3.32 -1.72 12.43
N ALA A 38 -4.04 -1.52 13.53
CA ALA A 38 -5.35 -2.14 13.72
C ALA A 38 -6.32 -1.70 12.61
N ARG A 39 -6.33 -0.42 12.24
CA ARG A 39 -7.15 0.09 11.13
C ARG A 39 -6.75 -0.46 9.78
N ALA A 40 -5.45 -0.59 9.51
CA ALA A 40 -4.93 -1.19 8.29
C ALA A 40 -5.39 -2.64 8.14
N LEU A 41 -5.25 -3.43 9.21
CA LEU A 41 -5.66 -4.84 9.27
C LEU A 41 -7.18 -5.02 9.23
N ALA A 42 -7.95 -4.08 9.80
CA ALA A 42 -9.41 -4.12 9.79
C ALA A 42 -10.03 -3.81 8.41
N THR A 43 -9.23 -3.39 7.43
CA THR A 43 -9.75 -3.19 6.06
C THR A 43 -10.11 -4.52 5.40
N HIS A 44 -11.04 -4.49 4.44
CA HIS A 44 -11.48 -5.71 3.75
C HIS A 44 -10.32 -6.44 3.08
N VAL A 45 -10.26 -7.76 3.26
CA VAL A 45 -9.30 -8.62 2.55
C VAL A 45 -9.64 -8.66 1.07
N ARG A 46 -8.63 -8.47 0.23
CA ARG A 46 -8.73 -8.41 -1.23
C ARG A 46 -7.64 -9.29 -1.84
N HIS A 47 -7.93 -9.80 -3.02
CA HIS A 47 -7.01 -10.64 -3.77
C HIS A 47 -6.16 -9.78 -4.70
N CYS A 48 -4.83 -9.86 -4.55
CA CYS A 48 -3.88 -9.21 -5.44
C CYS A 48 -3.81 -9.98 -6.76
N GLN A 49 -4.13 -9.33 -7.88
CA GLN A 49 -4.17 -10.00 -9.19
C GLN A 49 -2.79 -10.38 -9.74
N ILE A 50 -1.71 -9.81 -9.19
CA ILE A 50 -0.33 -10.07 -9.65
C ILE A 50 0.33 -11.15 -8.80
N THR A 51 0.28 -11.02 -7.48
CA THR A 51 0.97 -11.92 -6.55
C THR A 51 0.07 -13.04 -6.02
N MET A 52 -1.22 -13.04 -6.38
CA MET A 52 -2.25 -13.93 -5.84
C MET A 52 -2.45 -13.86 -4.31
N ALA A 53 -1.79 -12.90 -3.65
CA ALA A 53 -1.85 -12.75 -2.20
C ALA A 53 -3.22 -12.20 -1.75
N HIS A 54 -3.77 -12.77 -0.68
CA HIS A 54 -4.95 -12.26 0.01
C HIS A 54 -4.51 -11.36 1.17
N LEU A 55 -4.66 -10.06 1.00
CA LEU A 55 -4.22 -9.06 2.00
C LEU A 55 -5.33 -8.04 2.24
N PRO A 56 -5.38 -7.41 3.43
CA PRO A 56 -6.24 -6.25 3.66
C PRO A 56 -6.01 -5.17 2.58
N SER A 57 -7.08 -4.54 2.11
CA SER A 57 -7.04 -3.56 1.02
C SER A 57 -6.15 -2.36 1.29
N PHE A 58 -5.81 -2.09 2.55
CA PHE A 58 -4.80 -1.10 2.92
C PHE A 58 -3.43 -1.39 2.30
N PHE A 59 -3.02 -2.66 2.28
CA PHE A 59 -1.74 -3.12 1.72
C PHE A 59 -1.81 -3.32 0.18
N GLN A 60 -2.85 -2.79 -0.45
CA GLN A 60 -3.07 -2.88 -1.88
C GLN A 60 -3.42 -1.51 -2.46
N ILE A 61 -3.09 -1.33 -3.73
CA ILE A 61 -3.45 -0.16 -4.52
C ILE A 61 -4.59 -0.61 -5.45
N PRO A 62 -5.76 0.06 -5.38
CA PRO A 62 -6.82 -0.14 -6.34
C PRO A 62 -6.45 0.56 -7.65
N PHE A 63 -6.54 -0.18 -8.75
CA PHE A 63 -6.40 0.32 -10.11
C PHE A 63 -7.72 0.17 -10.84
N ASP A 64 -8.25 1.27 -11.34
CA ASP A 64 -9.48 1.32 -12.10
C ASP A 64 -9.19 1.19 -13.60
N PHE A 65 -10.10 0.51 -14.31
CA PHE A 65 -10.05 0.36 -15.76
C PHE A 65 -10.86 1.46 -16.43
N LEU A 66 -10.21 2.54 -16.85
CA LEU A 66 -10.87 3.71 -17.45
C LEU A 66 -10.61 3.79 -18.96
N PRO A 67 -11.53 4.37 -19.76
CA PRO A 67 -11.22 4.77 -21.12
C PRO A 67 -9.99 5.68 -21.15
N SER A 68 -9.02 5.35 -22.00
CA SER A 68 -7.84 6.17 -22.21
C SER A 68 -8.24 7.42 -22.98
N PRO A 69 -7.78 8.63 -22.60
CA PRO A 69 -8.06 9.82 -23.39
C PRO A 69 -7.37 9.79 -24.76
N ASN A 70 -6.23 9.07 -24.88
CA ASN A 70 -5.53 8.93 -26.14
C ASN A 70 -4.77 7.58 -26.21
N PRO A 71 -5.13 6.66 -27.11
CA PRO A 71 -6.27 6.71 -28.02
C PRO A 71 -7.61 6.34 -27.32
N PRO A 72 -8.74 6.97 -27.71
CA PRO A 72 -10.04 6.90 -27.00
C PRO A 72 -10.67 5.50 -26.90
N HIS A 73 -10.25 4.59 -27.76
CA HIS A 73 -10.76 3.22 -27.83
C HIS A 73 -9.98 2.23 -26.96
N ARG A 74 -8.91 2.66 -26.27
CA ARG A 74 -8.15 1.80 -25.35
C ARG A 74 -8.59 2.01 -23.92
N THR A 75 -8.47 0.98 -23.10
CA THR A 75 -8.66 1.09 -21.65
C THR A 75 -7.30 1.25 -20.98
N SER A 76 -7.14 2.31 -20.19
CA SER A 76 -5.99 2.54 -19.32
C SER A 76 -6.25 1.99 -17.92
N ILE A 77 -5.18 1.51 -17.29
CA ILE A 77 -5.16 1.08 -15.89
C ILE A 77 -4.62 2.26 -15.09
N VAL A 78 -5.41 2.80 -14.16
CA VAL A 78 -5.05 4.03 -13.44
C VAL A 78 -5.40 3.95 -11.96
N PRO A 79 -4.60 4.55 -11.06
CA PRO A 79 -4.89 4.59 -9.62
C PRO A 79 -5.87 5.73 -9.30
N ALA A 80 -7.04 5.75 -9.95
CA ALA A 80 -7.97 6.90 -9.93
C ALA A 80 -8.43 7.27 -8.51
N ARG A 81 -8.66 6.28 -7.65
CA ARG A 81 -8.99 6.52 -6.24
C ARG A 81 -7.86 7.26 -5.50
N LEU A 82 -6.62 6.84 -5.68
CA LEU A 82 -5.48 7.48 -5.03
C LEU A 82 -5.28 8.91 -5.55
N PHE A 83 -5.51 9.13 -6.85
CA PHE A 83 -5.52 10.47 -7.44
C PHE A 83 -6.58 11.37 -6.81
N SER A 84 -7.84 10.92 -6.72
CA SER A 84 -8.91 11.71 -6.07
C SER A 84 -8.65 11.98 -4.58
N ASP A 85 -7.98 11.07 -3.88
CA ASP A 85 -7.67 11.26 -2.45
C ASP A 85 -6.73 12.45 -2.22
N VAL A 86 -5.87 12.78 -3.19
CA VAL A 86 -4.89 13.87 -3.07
C VAL A 86 -5.29 15.15 -3.78
N THR A 87 -6.02 15.07 -4.90
CA THR A 87 -6.41 16.24 -5.69
C THR A 87 -7.62 16.97 -5.10
N PRO A 88 -7.50 18.26 -4.72
CA PRO A 88 -8.62 19.05 -4.23
C PRO A 88 -9.73 19.19 -5.28
N GLY A 89 -11.00 19.09 -4.85
CA GLY A 89 -12.15 19.27 -5.73
C GLY A 89 -12.47 18.09 -6.66
N VAL A 90 -11.67 17.02 -6.64
CA VAL A 90 -11.93 15.82 -7.43
C VAL A 90 -12.58 14.75 -6.55
N SER A 91 -13.82 14.35 -6.89
CA SER A 91 -14.49 13.23 -6.22
C SER A 91 -14.21 11.92 -6.94
N TYR A 92 -13.99 10.84 -6.17
CA TYR A 92 -13.89 9.50 -6.74
C TYR A 92 -15.24 9.04 -7.28
N GLN A 93 -15.31 8.74 -8.57
CA GLN A 93 -16.47 8.09 -9.19
C GLN A 93 -16.04 6.74 -9.74
N LYS A 94 -16.61 5.67 -9.18
CA LYS A 94 -16.27 4.31 -9.63
C LYS A 94 -16.92 4.05 -10.99
N SER A 95 -16.13 4.14 -12.05
CA SER A 95 -16.54 3.86 -13.43
C SER A 95 -15.94 2.54 -13.91
N GLY A 96 -16.50 1.43 -13.39
CA GLY A 96 -16.24 0.08 -13.90
C GLY A 96 -15.48 -0.85 -12.96
N GLY A 97 -14.71 -1.75 -13.57
CA GLY A 97 -13.94 -2.77 -12.85
C GLY A 97 -12.70 -2.18 -12.20
N SER A 98 -12.31 -2.76 -11.07
CA SER A 98 -11.09 -2.41 -10.34
C SER A 98 -10.25 -3.66 -10.10
N ALA A 99 -8.96 -3.57 -10.33
CA ALA A 99 -7.96 -4.54 -9.91
C ALA A 99 -7.29 -4.08 -8.63
N TYR A 100 -6.83 -5.02 -7.81
CA TYR A 100 -6.01 -4.71 -6.65
C TYR A 100 -4.62 -5.28 -6.85
N VAL A 101 -3.63 -4.46 -6.56
CA VAL A 101 -2.21 -4.81 -6.68
C VAL A 101 -1.55 -4.56 -5.35
N GLN A 102 -0.64 -5.44 -4.93
CA GLN A 102 0.10 -5.24 -3.70
C GLN A 102 0.82 -3.89 -3.71
N SER A 103 0.70 -3.13 -2.62
CA SER A 103 1.27 -1.79 -2.47
C SER A 103 2.77 -1.87 -2.24
N ARG A 104 3.55 -2.25 -3.26
CA ARG A 104 5.02 -2.30 -3.24
C ARG A 104 5.60 -1.81 -4.55
N LYS A 105 6.66 -1.01 -4.47
CA LYS A 105 7.35 -0.42 -5.62
C LYS A 105 7.95 -1.48 -6.52
N SER A 106 8.61 -2.50 -5.95
CA SER A 106 9.19 -3.62 -6.70
C SER A 106 8.15 -4.41 -7.51
N VAL A 107 6.96 -4.63 -6.93
CA VAL A 107 5.85 -5.31 -7.62
C VAL A 107 5.35 -4.49 -8.80
N LEU A 108 5.19 -3.17 -8.65
CA LEU A 108 4.77 -2.31 -9.77
C LEU A 108 5.86 -2.19 -10.83
N LYS A 109 7.12 -1.99 -10.46
CA LYS A 109 8.27 -1.99 -11.39
C LYS A 109 8.32 -3.26 -12.23
N TYR A 110 8.12 -4.42 -11.60
CA TYR A 110 8.09 -5.70 -12.32
C TYR A 110 6.99 -5.73 -13.40
N VAL A 111 5.80 -5.23 -13.06
CA VAL A 111 4.64 -5.24 -13.96
C VAL A 111 4.79 -4.24 -15.09
N THR A 112 5.41 -3.08 -14.84
CA THR A 112 5.63 -2.04 -15.85
C THR A 112 6.83 -2.34 -16.76
N ALA A 113 7.87 -3.02 -16.25
CA ALA A 113 9.07 -3.36 -17.02
C ALA A 113 8.81 -4.44 -18.09
N LYS A 114 7.92 -5.40 -17.84
CA LYS A 114 7.54 -6.39 -18.85
C LYS A 114 6.46 -5.83 -19.76
N GLU A 115 6.71 -5.77 -21.07
CA GLU A 115 5.69 -5.51 -22.11
C GLU A 115 4.53 -6.55 -22.10
N LYS A 116 4.59 -7.56 -21.22
CA LYS A 116 3.54 -8.56 -20.95
C LYS A 116 2.55 -8.15 -19.85
N SER A 117 2.52 -6.88 -19.45
CA SER A 117 1.68 -6.34 -18.38
C SER A 117 0.16 -6.64 -18.52
N GLY A 118 -0.32 -6.90 -19.74
CA GLY A 118 -1.69 -7.34 -19.99
C GLY A 118 -2.01 -8.78 -19.54
N GLN A 119 -1.03 -9.69 -19.48
CA GLN A 119 -1.28 -11.10 -19.14
C GLN A 119 -1.55 -11.32 -17.64
N LEU A 120 -0.99 -10.47 -16.76
CA LEU A 120 -1.13 -10.62 -15.31
C LEU A 120 -2.55 -10.31 -14.79
N MET A 121 -3.33 -9.48 -15.49
CA MET A 121 -4.70 -9.11 -15.07
C MET A 121 -5.81 -9.97 -15.70
N ALA A 122 -5.45 -10.97 -16.51
CA ALA A 122 -6.40 -11.89 -17.16
C ALA A 122 -6.73 -13.13 -16.29
N ALA A 123 -6.11 -13.25 -15.11
CA ALA A 123 -6.16 -14.43 -14.26
C ALA A 123 -7.36 -14.50 -13.30
N ASP A 124 -8.46 -13.78 -13.57
CA ASP A 124 -9.72 -14.04 -12.85
C ASP A 124 -10.36 -15.34 -13.40
N PRO A 125 -10.48 -16.41 -12.59
CA PRO A 125 -11.09 -17.67 -12.99
C PRO A 125 -12.56 -17.52 -13.40
N SER A 126 -13.25 -16.49 -12.90
CA SER A 126 -14.68 -16.25 -13.13
C SER A 126 -14.99 -15.48 -14.41
N SER A 127 -13.97 -14.99 -15.13
CA SER A 127 -14.16 -14.22 -16.34
C SER A 127 -14.27 -15.13 -17.58
N ASN A 128 -15.45 -15.14 -18.22
CA ASN A 128 -15.68 -15.80 -19.51
C ASN A 128 -14.55 -15.47 -20.51
N GLY A 129 -14.10 -16.46 -21.28
CA GLY A 129 -12.91 -16.40 -22.14
C GLY A 129 -12.82 -15.22 -23.11
N GLN A 130 -13.95 -14.60 -23.49
CA GLN A 130 -13.98 -13.36 -24.29
C GLN A 130 -13.36 -12.15 -23.56
N ARG A 131 -13.58 -12.03 -22.23
CA ARG A 131 -13.06 -10.91 -21.41
C ARG A 131 -11.54 -10.99 -21.25
N ARG A 132 -11.00 -12.21 -21.14
CA ARG A 132 -9.56 -12.49 -21.03
C ARG A 132 -8.76 -12.01 -22.25
N LYS A 133 -9.28 -12.22 -23.46
CA LYS A 133 -8.61 -11.81 -24.72
C LYS A 133 -8.47 -10.30 -24.90
N ASN A 134 -9.31 -9.49 -24.23
CA ASN A 134 -9.29 -8.03 -24.35
C ASN A 134 -8.52 -7.33 -23.21
N LEU A 135 -8.26 -8.01 -22.09
CA LEU A 135 -7.43 -7.49 -20.98
C LEU A 135 -5.93 -7.63 -21.29
N SER A 136 -5.53 -8.62 -22.10
CA SER A 136 -4.13 -8.90 -22.44
C SER A 136 -3.40 -7.84 -23.27
N LYS A 137 -4.10 -6.78 -23.69
CA LYS A 137 -3.57 -5.67 -24.51
C LYS A 137 -3.64 -4.31 -23.82
N LYS A 138 -3.94 -4.23 -22.52
CA LYS A 138 -4.07 -2.94 -21.81
C LYS A 138 -2.70 -2.50 -21.27
N PRO A 139 -2.06 -1.48 -21.87
CA PRO A 139 -0.75 -1.07 -21.44
C PRO A 139 -0.86 -0.34 -20.10
N TRP A 140 -0.05 -0.79 -19.14
CA TRP A 140 0.33 0.05 -18.01
C TRP A 140 1.11 1.27 -18.50
N ARG A 141 1.01 2.37 -17.76
CA ARG A 141 1.94 3.49 -17.93
C ARG A 141 3.34 3.01 -17.53
N LYS A 142 4.39 3.34 -18.29
CA LYS A 142 5.76 2.83 -18.06
C LYS A 142 6.32 3.25 -16.68
N ASP A 143 6.00 4.46 -16.25
CA ASP A 143 6.37 5.11 -14.99
C ASP A 143 5.25 4.99 -13.92
N MET A 144 4.42 3.95 -13.96
CA MET A 144 3.30 3.83 -13.01
C MET A 144 3.78 3.73 -11.55
N ASP A 145 4.93 3.11 -11.32
CA ASP A 145 5.52 3.01 -9.98
C ASP A 145 5.93 4.38 -9.44
N GLU A 146 6.44 5.27 -10.29
CA GLU A 146 6.77 6.66 -9.93
C GLU A 146 5.51 7.51 -9.72
N VAL A 147 4.48 7.32 -10.57
CA VAL A 147 3.19 8.01 -10.41
C VAL A 147 2.55 7.64 -9.07
N VAL A 148 2.49 6.35 -8.75
CA VAL A 148 1.96 5.88 -7.46
C VAL A 148 2.78 6.41 -6.29
N LEU A 149 4.11 6.41 -6.39
CA LEU A 149 4.99 6.97 -5.38
C LEU A 149 4.63 8.44 -5.13
N GLY A 150 4.53 9.23 -6.20
CA GLY A 150 4.17 10.64 -6.16
C GLY A 150 2.84 10.88 -5.45
N LEU A 151 1.82 10.09 -5.78
CA LEU A 151 0.50 10.19 -5.17
C LEU A 151 0.50 9.79 -3.68
N LEU A 152 1.24 8.76 -3.29
CA LEU A 152 1.36 8.36 -1.87
C LEU A 152 2.11 9.43 -1.06
N GLN A 153 3.17 10.01 -1.62
CA GLN A 153 3.86 11.15 -1.02
C GLN A 153 2.94 12.36 -0.87
N ASP A 154 2.13 12.67 -1.89
CA ASP A 154 1.18 13.78 -1.83
C ASP A 154 0.10 13.54 -0.77
N ALA A 155 -0.31 12.29 -0.56
CA ALA A 155 -1.23 11.92 0.52
C ALA A 155 -0.61 12.17 1.90
N VAL A 156 0.67 11.81 2.09
CA VAL A 156 1.41 12.10 3.32
C VAL A 156 1.51 13.62 3.54
N VAL A 157 1.97 14.37 2.54
CA VAL A 157 2.05 15.84 2.58
C VAL A 157 0.70 16.45 2.96
N LYS A 158 -0.39 16.05 2.28
CA LYS A 158 -1.75 16.53 2.57
C LYS A 158 -2.17 16.24 4.01
N SER A 159 -1.88 15.04 4.50
CA SER A 159 -2.26 14.60 5.85
C SER A 159 -1.46 15.28 6.97
N LEU A 160 -0.18 15.57 6.75
CA LEU A 160 0.69 16.22 7.74
C LEU A 160 0.53 17.74 7.77
N LYS A 161 0.23 18.36 6.62
CA LYS A 161 0.19 19.82 6.45
C LYS A 161 -0.68 20.54 7.48
N TRP A 162 -1.83 19.97 7.85
CA TRP A 162 -2.71 20.57 8.85
C TRP A 162 -2.06 20.55 10.24
N GLY A 163 -1.57 19.39 10.69
CA GLY A 163 -0.95 19.25 12.02
C GLY A 163 0.29 20.13 12.21
N LEU A 164 1.11 20.27 11.15
CA LEU A 164 2.31 21.10 11.18
C LEU A 164 2.01 22.61 11.23
N LYS A 165 0.89 23.05 10.66
CA LYS A 165 0.47 24.46 10.68
C LYS A 165 -0.26 24.87 11.96
N HIS A 166 -0.94 23.92 12.63
CA HIS A 166 -1.79 24.19 13.78
C HIS A 166 -1.15 23.73 15.09
N LEU A 167 -0.04 24.35 15.48
CA LEU A 167 0.71 24.04 16.71
C LEU A 167 -0.15 24.06 17.98
N LYS A 168 -1.13 24.97 18.05
CA LYS A 168 -2.07 25.08 19.19
C LYS A 168 -2.91 23.81 19.41
N ALA A 169 -3.07 22.97 18.39
CA ALA A 169 -3.77 21.70 18.52
C ALA A 169 -2.94 20.62 19.25
N GLY A 170 -1.63 20.85 19.45
CA GLY A 170 -0.75 19.94 20.20
C GLY A 170 -0.58 18.55 19.57
N LEU A 171 -0.95 18.37 18.30
CA LEU A 171 -0.92 17.08 17.60
C LEU A 171 0.47 16.68 17.13
N VAL A 172 1.33 17.67 16.89
CA VAL A 172 2.72 17.48 16.47
C VAL A 172 3.61 18.25 17.44
N VAL A 173 4.63 17.60 17.98
CA VAL A 173 5.51 18.18 19.00
C VAL A 173 6.97 18.09 18.56
N ARG A 174 7.71 19.19 18.68
CA ARG A 174 9.15 19.24 18.39
C ARG A 174 9.89 18.28 19.30
N CYS A 175 10.87 17.56 18.77
CA CYS A 175 11.66 16.58 19.53
C CYS A 175 13.12 16.63 19.10
N ASP A 176 13.79 17.74 19.40
CA ASP A 176 15.13 18.05 18.87
C ASP A 176 16.23 17.13 19.43
N GLY A 177 16.03 16.53 20.62
CA GLY A 177 16.95 15.54 21.19
C GLY A 177 16.73 14.11 20.71
N GLY A 178 15.96 13.89 19.65
CA GLY A 178 15.79 12.56 19.04
C GLY A 178 14.85 11.64 19.83
N ALA A 179 14.98 10.32 19.59
CA ALA A 179 14.15 9.29 20.22
C ALA A 179 14.23 9.28 21.75
N SER A 180 15.35 9.70 22.34
CA SER A 180 15.54 9.79 23.80
C SER A 180 14.67 10.87 24.46
N CYS A 181 14.26 11.91 23.74
CA CYS A 181 13.36 12.94 24.27
C CYS A 181 11.88 12.54 24.20
N VAL A 182 11.56 11.38 23.64
CA VAL A 182 10.18 10.95 23.42
C VAL A 182 9.52 10.55 24.74
N GLU A 183 10.27 10.06 25.71
CA GLU A 183 9.75 9.60 27.01
C GLU A 183 9.03 10.70 27.80
N SER A 184 9.46 11.96 27.64
CA SER A 184 8.84 13.11 28.31
C SER A 184 7.56 13.62 27.62
N ILE A 185 7.24 13.10 26.43
CA ILE A 185 6.07 13.51 25.66
C ILE A 185 4.97 12.47 25.85
N ASP A 186 3.80 12.90 26.30
CA ASP A 186 2.65 12.01 26.44
C ASP A 186 1.90 11.76 25.13
N GLY A 187 1.49 10.50 24.96
CA GLY A 187 0.65 10.03 23.88
C GLY A 187 1.35 10.03 22.53
N VAL A 188 2.64 9.64 22.45
CA VAL A 188 3.34 9.60 21.15
C VAL A 188 2.90 8.37 20.35
N ALA A 189 2.51 8.61 19.09
CA ALA A 189 2.09 7.58 18.15
C ALA A 189 3.21 7.14 17.21
N CYS A 190 3.97 8.10 16.68
CA CYS A 190 5.13 7.83 15.83
C CYS A 190 6.17 8.94 15.90
N PHE A 191 7.40 8.58 15.56
CA PHE A 191 8.55 9.49 15.51
C PHE A 191 8.94 9.79 14.06
N ILE A 192 9.29 11.04 13.76
CA ILE A 192 9.66 11.47 12.41
C ILE A 192 10.98 12.24 12.47
N TYR A 193 12.00 11.69 11.82
CA TYR A 193 13.26 12.35 11.53
C TYR A 193 13.17 13.12 10.21
N GLN A 194 13.84 14.26 10.12
CA GLN A 194 14.01 14.98 8.85
C GLN A 194 15.23 14.51 8.04
N GLN A 195 16.05 13.62 8.61
CA GLN A 195 17.28 13.12 7.99
C GLN A 195 17.11 11.68 7.50
N THR A 196 17.93 11.28 6.53
CA THR A 196 18.00 9.90 6.03
C THR A 196 18.52 8.94 7.09
N PHE A 197 18.06 7.69 7.06
CA PHE A 197 18.63 6.61 7.88
C PHE A 197 19.85 5.95 7.27
N GLY A 198 20.27 6.34 6.05
CA GLY A 198 21.56 5.94 5.46
C GLY A 198 21.75 4.45 5.17
N ARG A 199 20.69 3.61 5.29
CA ARG A 199 20.78 2.13 5.17
C ARG A 199 19.83 1.49 4.16
N HIS A 200 19.00 2.26 3.46
CA HIS A 200 17.96 1.70 2.59
C HIS A 200 18.46 1.28 1.19
N SER A 201 19.46 1.96 0.62
CA SER A 201 19.95 1.70 -0.74
C SER A 201 20.50 0.27 -0.92
N ASP A 202 21.23 -0.22 0.08
CA ASP A 202 21.97 -1.48 -0.03
C ASP A 202 21.03 -2.69 0.06
N VAL A 203 19.93 -2.57 0.80
CA VAL A 203 18.91 -3.60 0.94
C VAL A 203 18.04 -3.67 -0.32
N GLU A 204 17.70 -2.53 -0.93
CA GLU A 204 16.95 -2.51 -2.20
C GLU A 204 17.75 -3.17 -3.32
N ALA A 205 19.06 -2.90 -3.42
CA ALA A 205 19.94 -3.54 -4.39
C ALA A 205 20.00 -5.06 -4.21
N GLN A 206 20.11 -5.53 -2.96
CA GLN A 206 20.06 -6.97 -2.65
C GLN A 206 18.68 -7.57 -2.98
N ILE A 207 17.57 -6.88 -2.68
CA ILE A 207 16.23 -7.35 -3.04
C ILE A 207 16.11 -7.52 -4.56
N ASP A 208 16.53 -6.52 -5.33
CA ASP A 208 16.45 -6.55 -6.79
C ASP A 208 17.31 -7.68 -7.37
N GLU A 209 18.50 -7.94 -6.81
CA GLU A 209 19.36 -9.07 -7.18
C GLU A 209 18.67 -10.42 -6.90
N HIS A 210 18.11 -10.60 -5.70
CA HIS A 210 17.41 -11.83 -5.32
C HIS A 210 16.15 -12.07 -6.18
N ILE A 211 15.40 -11.01 -6.49
CA ILE A 211 14.24 -11.07 -7.39
C ILE A 211 14.69 -11.47 -8.79
N HIS A 212 15.77 -10.88 -9.32
CA HIS A 212 16.31 -11.20 -10.64
C HIS A 212 16.79 -12.66 -10.70
N PHE A 213 17.53 -13.13 -9.69
CA PHE A 213 17.97 -14.51 -9.59
C PHE A 213 16.80 -15.50 -9.60
N ALA A 214 15.78 -15.24 -8.79
CA ALA A 214 14.61 -16.09 -8.73
C ALA A 214 13.83 -16.13 -10.06
N GLN A 215 13.77 -15.00 -10.78
CA GLN A 215 13.16 -14.96 -12.11
C GLN A 215 13.95 -15.80 -13.11
N SER A 216 15.29 -15.69 -13.10
CA SER A 216 16.16 -16.53 -13.93
C SER A 216 15.92 -18.03 -13.69
N MET A 217 15.74 -18.42 -12.43
CA MET A 217 15.40 -19.79 -12.05
C MET A 217 14.01 -20.21 -12.58
N ILE A 218 12.99 -19.36 -12.43
CA ILE A 218 11.63 -19.64 -12.96
C ILE A 218 11.66 -19.82 -14.48
N GLU A 219 12.36 -18.96 -15.21
CA GLU A 219 12.48 -19.05 -16.66
C GLU A 219 13.25 -20.30 -17.10
N THR A 220 14.30 -20.67 -16.36
CA THR A 220 15.07 -21.89 -16.61
C THR A 220 14.22 -23.14 -16.38
N VAL A 221 13.48 -23.20 -15.26
CA VAL A 221 12.56 -24.30 -14.97
C VAL A 221 11.46 -24.41 -16.03
N ALA A 222 10.87 -23.29 -16.45
CA ALA A 222 9.86 -23.28 -17.52
C ALA A 222 10.42 -23.79 -18.86
N LYS A 223 11.66 -23.41 -19.22
CA LYS A 223 12.33 -23.92 -20.42
C LYS A 223 12.58 -25.43 -20.34
N ILE A 224 13.06 -25.92 -19.20
CA ILE A 224 13.28 -27.35 -18.95
C ILE A 224 11.96 -28.12 -19.03
N GLU A 225 10.90 -27.63 -18.41
CA GLU A 225 9.57 -28.28 -18.45
C GLU A 225 9.03 -28.35 -19.88
N MET A 226 9.15 -27.27 -20.66
CA MET A 226 8.77 -27.26 -22.08
C MET A 226 9.58 -28.28 -22.90
N ALA A 227 10.89 -28.39 -22.65
CA ALA A 227 11.75 -29.35 -23.33
C ALA A 227 11.36 -30.80 -23.00
N ILE A 228 11.09 -31.11 -21.72
CA ILE A 228 10.64 -32.43 -21.26
C ILE A 228 9.29 -32.78 -21.89
N ARG A 229 8.33 -31.85 -21.89
CA ARG A 229 7.00 -32.07 -22.50
C ARG A 229 7.10 -32.33 -24.00
N LYS A 230 7.93 -31.55 -24.71
CA LYS A 230 8.18 -31.73 -26.14
C LYS A 230 8.83 -33.09 -26.43
N HIS A 231 9.83 -33.49 -25.64
CA HIS A 231 10.49 -34.80 -25.80
C HIS A 231 9.51 -35.96 -25.59
N ASN A 232 8.60 -35.83 -24.62
CA ASN A 232 7.69 -36.90 -24.23
C ASN A 232 6.33 -36.86 -24.96
N ASN A 233 6.16 -36.00 -25.98
CA ASN A 233 4.90 -35.79 -26.71
C ASN A 233 3.68 -35.56 -25.77
N LEU A 234 3.91 -34.93 -24.62
CA LEU A 234 2.84 -34.63 -23.68
C LEU A 234 2.00 -33.47 -24.21
N ASN A 235 0.67 -33.59 -24.13
CA ASN A 235 -0.24 -32.55 -24.59
C ASN A 235 0.04 -31.23 -23.85
N ILE A 236 0.27 -30.16 -24.61
CA ILE A 236 0.61 -28.83 -24.11
C ILE A 236 -0.59 -28.18 -23.41
N ASP A 237 -1.81 -28.66 -23.69
CA ASP A 237 -3.06 -28.14 -23.13
C ASP A 237 -3.36 -28.60 -21.69
N GLY A 238 -2.56 -29.53 -21.14
CA GLY A 238 -2.70 -29.98 -19.76
C GLY A 238 -2.11 -28.97 -18.76
N ASN A 239 -2.89 -28.64 -17.72
CA ASN A 239 -2.54 -27.76 -16.58
C ASN A 239 -1.03 -27.70 -16.35
N ALA A 240 -0.39 -26.63 -16.82
CA ALA A 240 1.00 -26.34 -16.51
C ALA A 240 1.16 -26.45 -14.99
N ARG A 241 2.15 -27.22 -14.51
CA ARG A 241 2.45 -27.17 -13.08
C ARG A 241 2.86 -25.73 -12.82
N GLN A 242 2.16 -25.05 -11.92
CA GLN A 242 2.59 -23.71 -11.57
C GLN A 242 4.03 -23.83 -11.04
N PRO A 243 4.97 -23.03 -11.56
CA PRO A 243 6.33 -23.07 -11.07
C PRO A 243 6.29 -22.86 -9.55
N PRO A 244 7.18 -23.51 -8.79
CA PRO A 244 7.23 -23.34 -7.35
C PRO A 244 7.27 -21.84 -7.04
N THR A 245 6.21 -21.36 -6.40
CA THR A 245 6.17 -19.99 -5.90
C THR A 245 7.22 -19.92 -4.79
N MET A 246 8.19 -19.03 -4.93
CA MET A 246 9.15 -18.78 -3.86
C MET A 246 8.41 -18.59 -2.53
N SER A 247 8.99 -19.14 -1.46
CA SER A 247 8.54 -18.83 -0.10
C SER A 247 8.47 -17.31 0.05
N LEU A 248 7.31 -16.80 0.48
CA LEU A 248 7.12 -15.38 0.79
C LEU A 248 8.19 -14.85 1.75
N ALA A 249 8.74 -15.69 2.62
CA ALA A 249 9.84 -15.34 3.53
C ALA A 249 11.21 -15.24 2.83
N ALA A 250 11.42 -15.91 1.70
CA ALA A 250 12.63 -15.80 0.90
C ALA A 250 12.60 -14.59 -0.07
N CYS A 251 11.41 -14.17 -0.52
CA CYS A 251 11.25 -12.96 -1.35
C CYS A 251 11.16 -11.66 -0.54
N ARG A 252 10.94 -11.79 0.77
CA ARG A 252 10.82 -10.66 1.68
C ARG A 252 11.99 -10.77 2.65
N PRO A 253 13.14 -10.11 2.40
CA PRO A 253 14.07 -9.94 3.50
C PRO A 253 13.30 -9.33 4.67
N VAL A 254 13.76 -9.61 5.89
CA VAL A 254 13.18 -9.04 7.11
C VAL A 254 13.46 -7.54 7.07
N VAL A 255 12.64 -6.79 6.33
CA VAL A 255 12.67 -5.34 6.34
C VAL A 255 12.21 -4.96 7.72
N ARG A 256 13.16 -4.58 8.57
CA ARG A 256 12.87 -4.09 9.91
C ARG A 256 12.25 -2.72 9.72
N TYR A 257 10.95 -2.60 9.99
CA TYR A 257 10.33 -1.31 10.24
C TYR A 257 11.16 -0.60 11.30
N PRO A 258 11.72 0.59 11.03
CA PRO A 258 12.43 1.33 12.05
C PRO A 258 11.45 1.62 13.17
N VAL A 259 11.83 1.23 14.38
CA VAL A 259 11.00 1.37 15.57
C VAL A 259 11.84 1.86 16.73
N ALA A 260 11.20 2.57 17.67
CA ALA A 260 11.82 3.02 18.90
C ALA A 260 11.00 2.51 20.10
N PRO A 261 11.66 2.16 21.21
CA PRO A 261 10.97 1.96 22.47
C PRO A 261 10.34 3.28 22.93
N TYR A 262 9.14 3.22 23.47
CA TYR A 262 8.43 4.35 24.06
C TYR A 262 7.55 3.85 25.19
N LYS A 263 7.95 4.13 26.43
CA LYS A 263 7.33 3.56 27.64
C LYS A 263 7.25 2.03 27.49
N ASP A 264 6.13 1.41 27.79
CA ASP A 264 5.92 -0.05 27.72
C ASP A 264 5.56 -0.57 26.32
N ARG A 265 5.85 0.19 25.25
CA ARG A 265 5.52 -0.20 23.88
C ARG A 265 6.57 0.23 22.87
N ILE A 266 6.37 -0.20 21.63
CA ILE A 266 7.21 0.12 20.48
C ILE A 266 6.42 1.03 19.55
N ILE A 267 7.04 2.12 19.09
CA ILE A 267 6.44 3.07 18.14
C ILE A 267 7.22 3.08 16.81
N PRO A 268 6.54 3.30 15.67
CA PRO A 268 7.21 3.43 14.38
C PRO A 268 8.02 4.72 14.28
N VAL A 269 9.14 4.61 13.58
CA VAL A 269 10.09 5.69 13.29
C VAL A 269 10.17 5.86 11.78
N TYR A 270 9.99 7.08 11.31
CA TYR A 270 10.00 7.42 9.88
C TYR A 270 11.10 8.45 9.58
N SER A 271 11.71 8.33 8.40
CA SER A 271 12.58 9.36 7.82
C SER A 271 11.80 10.10 6.76
N LEU A 272 11.51 11.37 7.00
CA LEU A 272 10.73 12.19 6.08
C LEU A 272 11.49 12.44 4.77
N MET A 273 12.82 12.54 4.86
CA MET A 273 13.72 12.66 3.71
C MET A 273 13.65 11.41 2.83
N ASP A 274 13.73 10.21 3.42
CA ASP A 274 13.70 8.96 2.65
C ASP A 274 12.31 8.74 2.02
N LEU A 275 11.23 9.12 2.74
CA LEU A 275 9.86 8.93 2.28
C LEU A 275 9.43 9.94 1.20
N LEU A 276 9.71 11.23 1.40
CA LEU A 276 9.22 12.31 0.53
C LEU A 276 10.24 12.82 -0.48
N GLY A 277 11.53 12.62 -0.22
CA GLY A 277 12.62 13.33 -0.88
C GLY A 277 12.74 14.80 -0.43
N GLU A 278 13.88 15.39 -0.73
CA GLU A 278 14.28 16.75 -0.32
C GLU A 278 13.23 17.79 -0.70
N THR A 279 12.88 17.85 -1.99
CA THR A 279 12.03 18.90 -2.54
C THR A 279 10.62 18.95 -1.95
N LYS A 280 10.01 17.79 -1.63
CA LYS A 280 8.68 17.73 -1.02
C LYS A 280 8.74 17.96 0.49
N MET A 281 9.79 17.47 1.15
CA MET A 281 10.02 17.70 2.56
C MET A 281 10.20 19.18 2.87
N GLU A 282 11.09 19.87 2.15
CA GLU A 282 11.32 21.32 2.32
C GLU A 282 10.02 22.10 2.10
N LYS A 283 9.28 21.82 1.02
CA LYS A 283 7.99 22.47 0.75
C LYS A 283 6.95 22.24 1.84
N LEU A 284 6.98 21.08 2.51
CA LEU A 284 6.06 20.75 3.60
C LEU A 284 6.40 21.52 4.88
N LEU A 285 7.68 21.68 5.17
CA LEU A 285 8.17 22.27 6.42
C LEU A 285 8.35 23.79 6.34
N LYS A 286 8.54 24.35 5.14
CA LYS A 286 8.75 25.78 4.93
C LYS A 286 7.64 26.63 5.56
N GLY A 287 8.04 27.59 6.40
CA GLY A 287 7.13 28.48 7.11
C GLY A 287 6.36 27.81 8.24
N THR A 288 6.81 26.65 8.72
CA THR A 288 6.28 25.99 9.92
C THR A 288 7.31 26.07 11.04
N ALA A 289 6.88 25.90 12.30
CA ALA A 289 7.82 25.84 13.43
C ALA A 289 8.70 24.57 13.44
N PHE A 290 8.65 23.74 12.39
CA PHE A 290 9.45 22.54 12.25
C PHE A 290 10.54 22.68 11.19
N GLU A 291 10.67 23.82 10.51
CA GLU A 291 11.66 24.03 9.43
C GLU A 291 13.10 23.71 9.87
N ASP A 292 13.49 24.14 11.07
CA ASP A 292 14.84 23.89 11.62
C ASP A 292 14.91 22.73 12.63
N THR A 293 13.88 21.89 12.70
CA THR A 293 13.87 20.77 13.66
C THR A 293 14.61 19.57 13.12
N ARG A 294 15.34 18.85 13.98
CA ARG A 294 15.92 17.56 13.57
C ARG A 294 14.86 16.48 13.46
N ALA A 295 13.88 16.52 14.35
CA ALA A 295 12.81 15.55 14.43
C ALA A 295 11.59 16.10 15.19
N PHE A 296 10.46 15.45 14.97
CA PHE A 296 9.23 15.73 15.67
C PHE A 296 8.40 14.45 15.87
N THR A 297 7.48 14.50 16.81
CA THR A 297 6.56 13.40 17.13
C THR A 297 5.15 13.74 16.72
N ILE A 298 4.39 12.72 16.31
CA ILE A 298 2.95 12.82 16.12
C ILE A 298 2.28 12.17 17.32
N LYS A 299 1.35 12.88 17.96
CA LYS A 299 0.56 12.34 19.06
C LYS A 299 -0.56 11.42 18.59
N GLU A 300 -0.96 10.50 19.44
CA GLU A 300 -2.13 9.66 19.27
C GLU A 300 -3.39 10.50 19.29
N GLY A 301 -4.27 10.24 18.32
CA GLY A 301 -5.56 10.88 18.26
C GLY A 301 -6.22 10.65 16.92
N ASN A 302 -7.55 10.76 16.92
CA ASN A 302 -8.34 10.50 15.73
C ASN A 302 -8.01 11.47 14.57
N LEU A 303 -7.55 12.69 14.90
CA LEU A 303 -7.12 13.70 13.92
C LEU A 303 -5.76 13.37 13.29
N THR A 304 -4.89 12.62 13.98
CA THR A 304 -3.56 12.25 13.47
C THR A 304 -3.54 10.86 12.84
N THR A 305 -4.55 10.02 13.09
CA THR A 305 -4.58 8.66 12.56
C THR A 305 -4.51 8.62 11.04
N ASN A 306 -5.13 9.57 10.33
CA ASN A 306 -5.03 9.62 8.87
C ASN A 306 -3.59 9.89 8.39
N ALA A 307 -2.84 10.72 9.11
CA ALA A 307 -1.44 10.98 8.80
C ALA A 307 -0.56 9.76 9.08
N GLN A 308 -0.79 9.09 10.22
CA GLN A 308 -0.10 7.85 10.55
C GLN A 308 -0.38 6.74 9.52
N MET A 309 -1.63 6.63 9.06
CA MET A 309 -2.03 5.69 8.00
C MET A 309 -1.37 6.01 6.66
N ALA A 310 -1.26 7.29 6.30
CA ALA A 310 -0.59 7.71 5.07
C ALA A 310 0.91 7.40 5.12
N LEU A 311 1.58 7.69 6.25
CA LEU A 311 2.99 7.36 6.48
C LEU A 311 3.23 5.85 6.39
N LEU A 312 2.42 5.05 7.09
CA LEU A 312 2.50 3.59 7.04
C LEU A 312 2.32 3.05 5.62
N ARG A 313 1.38 3.61 4.85
CA ARG A 313 1.10 3.18 3.48
C ARG A 313 2.25 3.52 2.52
N LEU A 314 2.82 4.72 2.64
CA LEU A 314 3.97 5.13 1.84
C LEU A 314 5.22 4.30 2.19
N HIS A 315 5.45 4.07 3.47
CA HIS A 315 6.55 3.24 3.93
C HIS A 315 6.42 1.79 3.47
N GLU A 316 5.22 1.19 3.54
CA GLU A 316 4.97 -0.15 2.95
C GLU A 316 5.22 -0.17 1.45
N TYR A 317 4.88 0.92 0.74
CA TYR A 317 5.12 0.99 -0.69
C TYR A 317 6.60 0.99 -1.07
N MET A 318 7.45 1.58 -0.24
CA MET A 318 8.90 1.62 -0.48
C MET A 318 9.61 0.31 -0.13
N ASN A 319 9.03 -0.53 0.72
CA ASN A 319 9.63 -1.79 1.22
C ASN A 319 9.10 -3.06 0.50
#